data_AF-A0A0K0DD75-F1
#
_entry.id   AF-A0A0K0DD75-F1
#
_cell.length_a   1.000
_cell.length_b   1.000
_cell.length_c   1.000
_cell.angle_alpha   90.00
_cell.angle_beta   90.00
_cell.angle_gamma   90.00
#
_symmetry.space_group_name_H-M   'P 1'
#
loop_
_entity.id
_entity.type
_entity.pdbx_description
1 polymer ?
#
loop_
_entity_poly.entity_id
_entity_poly.type
_entity_poly.pdbx_seq_one_letter_code
_entity_poly.pdbx_strand_id
1 'polypeptide(L)'
;MVEAAEAGKSIRKAHRSFANYKTKMIALRRPDGTVTASRKAMEQIIHDYYSDLFDSYVHLPSYKLKEDEYAVPPVLPSEIRHDISSVKNRTTPGPDRI
;
A
#
# COMPACT_ATOMS: atom_id res chain seq x y z
N MET A 1 -13.21 -11.50 -13.13
CA MET A 1 -14.69 -11.28 -13.15
C MET A 1 -15.36 -12.00 -12.02
N VAL A 2 -15.01 -13.27 -11.78
CA VAL A 2 -15.43 -14.05 -10.59
C VAL A 2 -15.18 -13.26 -9.30
N GLU A 3 -13.96 -12.77 -9.09
CA GLU A 3 -13.62 -11.90 -7.95
C GLU A 3 -14.49 -10.64 -7.82
N ALA A 4 -14.89 -10.02 -8.94
CA ALA A 4 -15.75 -8.83 -8.90
C ALA A 4 -17.19 -9.20 -8.55
N ALA A 5 -17.69 -10.34 -9.03
CA ALA A 5 -19.00 -10.87 -8.67
C ALA A 5 -19.04 -11.30 -7.19
N GLU A 6 -17.97 -11.93 -6.70
CA GLU A 6 -17.79 -12.30 -5.29
C GLU A 6 -17.71 -11.07 -4.37
N ALA A 7 -17.04 -10.00 -4.82
CA ALA A 7 -16.93 -8.75 -4.08
C ALA A 7 -18.13 -7.80 -4.23
N GLY A 8 -19.22 -8.22 -4.90
CA GLY A 8 -20.40 -7.38 -5.17
C GLY A 8 -20.12 -6.15 -6.05
N LYS A 9 -18.99 -6.14 -6.77
CA LYS A 9 -18.56 -5.05 -7.66
C LYS A 9 -19.20 -5.21 -9.04
N SER A 10 -19.46 -4.09 -9.71
CA SER A 10 -20.04 -4.11 -11.05
C SER A 10 -19.17 -4.88 -12.05
N ILE A 11 -19.73 -5.98 -12.59
CA ILE A 11 -19.09 -6.80 -13.63
C ILE A 11 -18.69 -5.95 -14.84
N ARG A 12 -19.57 -5.03 -15.25
CA ARG A 12 -19.30 -4.10 -16.36
C ARG A 12 -18.09 -3.21 -16.09
N LYS A 13 -17.94 -2.69 -14.87
CA LYS A 13 -16.76 -1.88 -14.48
C LYS A 13 -15.50 -2.74 -14.43
N ALA A 14 -15.56 -3.95 -13.88
CA ALA A 14 -14.43 -4.85 -13.81
C ALA A 14 -13.95 -5.30 -15.21
N HIS A 15 -14.88 -5.55 -16.14
CA HIS A 15 -14.53 -5.84 -17.52
C HIS A 15 -13.84 -4.63 -18.19
N ARG A 16 -14.39 -3.42 -17.98
CA ARG A 16 -13.78 -2.19 -18.52
C ARG A 16 -12.38 -1.94 -17.93
N SER A 17 -12.17 -2.10 -16.63
CA SER A 17 -10.86 -1.89 -16.02
C SER A 17 -9.83 -2.89 -16.55
N PHE A 18 -10.24 -4.14 -16.76
CA PHE A 18 -9.38 -5.16 -17.36
C PHE A 18 -9.00 -4.84 -18.81
N ALA A 19 -9.96 -4.37 -19.61
CA ALA A 19 -9.70 -3.91 -20.97
C ALA A 19 -8.76 -2.70 -20.99
N ASN A 20 -9.00 -1.73 -20.11
CA ASN A 20 -8.16 -0.54 -19.95
C ASN A 20 -6.72 -0.91 -19.54
N TYR A 21 -6.54 -1.85 -18.61
CA TYR A 21 -5.20 -2.33 -18.19
C TYR A 21 -4.42 -2.95 -19.36
N LYS A 22 -5.10 -3.69 -20.25
CA LYS A 22 -4.46 -4.30 -21.43
C LYS A 22 -4.22 -3.31 -22.57
N THR A 23 -4.86 -2.15 -22.54
CA THR A 23 -4.80 -1.20 -23.64
C THR A 23 -3.42 -0.55 -23.68
N LYS A 24 -2.72 -0.72 -24.80
CA LYS A 24 -1.44 -0.05 -25.02
C LYS A 24 -1.67 1.42 -25.36
N MET A 25 -0.83 2.28 -24.83
CA MET A 25 -0.83 3.69 -25.20
C MET A 25 -0.36 3.86 -26.64
N ILE A 26 -1.17 4.51 -27.47
CA ILE A 26 -0.94 4.64 -28.91
C ILE A 26 -0.22 5.93 -29.29
N ALA A 27 -0.36 6.99 -28.48
CA ALA A 27 0.28 8.26 -28.68
C ALA A 27 0.33 9.08 -27.38
N LEU A 28 1.30 9.98 -27.29
CA LEU A 28 1.41 10.99 -26.24
C LEU A 28 1.47 12.39 -26.82
N ARG A 29 0.97 13.35 -26.06
CA ARG A 29 1.06 14.78 -26.38
C ARG A 29 2.10 15.44 -25.49
N ARG A 30 3.02 16.20 -26.10
CA ARG A 30 3.98 17.06 -25.41
C ARG A 30 3.33 18.36 -24.91
N PRO A 31 3.97 19.05 -23.96
CA PRO A 31 3.54 20.39 -23.53
C PRO A 31 3.48 21.41 -24.67
N ASP A 32 4.34 21.28 -25.69
CA ASP A 32 4.34 22.10 -26.91
C ASP A 32 3.15 21.82 -27.86
N GLY A 33 2.28 20.87 -27.51
CA GLY A 33 1.11 20.48 -28.28
C GLY A 33 1.35 19.37 -29.30
N THR A 34 2.60 18.96 -29.54
CA THR A 34 2.94 17.93 -30.51
C THR A 34 2.46 16.55 -30.04
N VAL A 35 1.76 15.82 -30.91
CA VAL A 35 1.32 14.44 -30.64
C VAL A 35 2.25 13.47 -31.35
N THR A 36 2.77 12.48 -30.63
CA THR A 36 3.65 11.45 -31.17
C THR A 36 3.17 10.04 -30.84
N ALA A 37 3.19 9.17 -31.85
CA ALA A 37 2.96 7.73 -31.71
C ALA A 37 4.27 6.91 -31.74
N SER A 38 5.42 7.58 -31.93
CA SER A 38 6.72 6.90 -31.96
C SER A 38 7.11 6.43 -30.57
N ARG A 39 7.44 5.15 -30.43
CA ARG A 39 7.83 4.55 -29.14
C ARG A 39 8.97 5.33 -28.46
N LYS A 40 10.06 5.59 -29.18
CA LYS A 40 11.23 6.31 -28.65
C LYS A 40 10.85 7.72 -28.18
N ALA A 41 10.01 8.41 -28.93
CA ALA A 41 9.56 9.74 -28.57
C ALA A 41 8.62 9.73 -27.36
N MET A 42 7.73 8.73 -27.26
CA MET A 42 6.88 8.52 -26.09
C MET A 42 7.70 8.21 -24.84
N GLU A 43 8.71 7.34 -24.95
CA GLU A 43 9.64 7.01 -23.86
C GLU A 43 10.38 8.27 -23.37
N GLN A 44 10.83 9.14 -24.29
CA GLN A 44 11.45 10.41 -23.92
C GLN A 44 10.48 11.33 -23.16
N ILE A 45 9.23 11.47 -23.63
CA ILE A 45 8.23 12.32 -22.96
C ILE A 45 7.97 11.85 -21.53
N ILE A 46 7.88 10.53 -21.33
CA ILE A 46 7.68 9.94 -20.01
C ILE A 46 8.90 10.20 -19.13
N HIS A 47 10.11 10.03 -19.67
CA HIS A 47 11.34 10.27 -18.95
C HIS A 47 11.45 11.73 -18.50
N ASP A 48 11.28 12.68 -19.42
CA ASP A 48 11.34 14.12 -19.12
C ASP A 48 10.34 14.50 -18.01
N TYR A 49 9.08 14.00 -18.11
CA TYR A 49 8.05 14.25 -17.11
C TYR A 49 8.42 13.74 -15.72
N TYR A 50 8.92 12.52 -15.60
CA TYR A 50 9.27 11.95 -14.30
C TYR A 50 10.57 12.53 -13.75
N SER A 51 11.55 12.86 -14.60
CA SER A 51 12.73 13.61 -14.20
C SER A 51 12.32 14.94 -13.54
N ASP A 52 11.53 15.76 -14.23
CA ASP A 52 11.05 17.03 -13.67
C ASP A 52 10.28 16.85 -12.35
N LEU A 53 9.44 15.81 -12.26
CA LEU A 53 8.65 15.52 -11.07
C LEU A 53 9.54 15.16 -9.86
N PHE A 54 10.52 14.29 -10.03
CA PHE A 54 11.38 13.83 -8.94
C PHE A 54 12.54 14.79 -8.64
N ASP A 55 12.98 15.56 -9.62
CA ASP A 55 14.01 16.59 -9.45
C ASP A 55 13.42 17.86 -8.82
N SER A 56 12.10 18.08 -8.94
CA SER A 56 11.37 19.09 -8.17
C SER A 56 11.27 18.71 -6.69
N TYR A 57 12.38 18.83 -5.96
CA TYR A 57 12.36 18.78 -4.50
C TYR A 57 11.59 19.99 -3.96
N VAL A 58 10.26 19.86 -3.92
CA VAL A 58 9.48 20.53 -2.89
C VAL A 58 10.09 20.07 -1.57
N HIS A 59 10.61 21.00 -0.77
CA HIS A 59 10.88 20.73 0.65
C HIS A 59 9.55 20.41 1.31
N LEU A 60 9.08 19.16 1.12
CA LEU A 60 7.98 18.63 1.88
C LEU A 60 8.46 18.67 3.32
N PRO A 61 7.75 19.36 4.24
CA PRO A 61 8.06 19.24 5.64
C PRO A 61 8.02 17.74 5.94
N SER A 62 9.17 17.18 6.31
CA SER A 62 9.29 15.79 6.71
C SER A 62 8.11 15.51 7.65
N TYR A 63 7.22 14.60 7.24
CA TYR A 63 6.19 14.09 8.12
C TYR A 63 6.92 13.30 9.19
N LYS A 64 7.41 14.00 10.22
CA LYS A 64 7.87 13.38 11.45
C LYS A 64 6.62 12.80 12.06
N LEU A 65 6.42 11.49 11.86
CA LEU A 65 5.52 10.71 12.70
C LEU A 65 5.83 11.14 14.14
N LYS A 66 4.84 11.75 14.80
CA LYS A 66 4.96 12.05 16.22
C LYS A 66 5.12 10.70 16.89
N GLU A 67 6.28 10.44 17.47
CA GLU A 67 6.56 9.21 18.23
C GLU A 67 5.54 9.00 19.38
N ASP A 68 4.77 10.05 19.70
CA ASP A 68 3.76 10.10 20.74
C ASP A 68 2.46 9.31 20.45
N GLU A 69 2.19 8.87 19.20
CA GLU A 69 0.94 8.14 18.89
C GLU A 69 0.99 6.65 19.27
N TYR A 70 2.18 6.12 19.58
CA TYR A 70 2.39 4.78 20.14
C TYR A 70 3.27 4.83 21.40
N ALA A 71 2.96 5.75 22.32
CA ALA A 71 3.45 5.60 23.69
C ALA A 71 2.84 4.32 24.27
N VAL A 72 3.63 3.24 24.29
CA VAL A 72 3.31 2.02 25.06
C VAL A 72 3.00 2.50 26.47
N PRO A 73 1.78 2.26 27.00
CA PRO A 73 1.48 2.68 28.36
C PRO A 73 2.52 2.06 29.29
N PRO A 74 3.03 2.80 30.28
CA PRO A 74 4.05 2.28 31.18
C PRO A 74 3.45 1.15 32.01
N VAL A 75 3.54 -0.07 31.51
CA VAL A 75 3.13 -1.26 32.26
C VAL A 75 4.20 -1.49 33.31
N LEU A 76 3.84 -1.34 34.57
CA LEU A 76 4.79 -1.53 35.66
C LEU A 76 5.14 -3.02 35.74
N PRO A 77 6.41 -3.39 35.97
CA PRO A 77 6.78 -4.79 36.21
C PRO A 77 5.95 -5.45 37.33
N SER A 78 5.42 -4.67 38.26
CA SER A 78 4.49 -5.12 39.31
C SER A 78 3.13 -5.57 38.77
N GLU A 79 2.56 -4.89 37.77
CA GLU A 79 1.29 -5.30 37.14
C GLU A 79 1.45 -6.63 36.40
N ILE A 80 2.55 -6.78 35.66
CA ILE A 80 2.86 -8.04 34.95
C ILE A 80 2.98 -9.19 35.94
N ARG A 81 3.68 -8.97 37.06
CA ARG A 81 3.83 -9.98 38.12
C ARG A 81 2.51 -10.30 38.81
N HIS A 82 1.67 -9.30 39.02
CA HIS A 82 0.36 -9.46 39.64
C HIS A 82 -0.58 -10.26 38.74
N ASP A 83 -0.62 -9.98 37.44
CA ASP A 83 -1.46 -10.72 36.50
C ASP A 83 -1.01 -12.18 36.36
N ILE A 84 0.30 -12.43 36.24
CA ILE A 84 0.87 -13.78 36.21
C ILE A 84 0.59 -14.55 37.50
N SER A 85 0.59 -13.90 38.67
CA SER A 85 0.27 -14.58 39.93
C SER A 85 -1.24 -14.76 40.14
N SER A 86 -2.06 -13.90 39.55
CA SER A 86 -3.53 -13.95 39.65
C SER A 86 -4.15 -15.08 38.82
N VAL A 87 -3.47 -15.53 37.75
CA VAL A 87 -3.98 -16.64 36.95
C VAL A 87 -3.89 -17.94 37.74
N LYS A 88 -5.03 -18.61 37.90
CA LYS A 88 -5.09 -19.93 38.54
C LYS A 88 -4.22 -20.89 37.75
N ASN A 89 -3.23 -21.52 38.41
CA ASN A 89 -2.42 -22.58 37.82
C ASN A 89 -3.35 -23.65 37.25
N ARG A 90 -3.40 -23.77 35.93
CA ARG A 90 -4.07 -24.91 35.29
C ARG A 90 -3.26 -26.15 35.67
N THR A 91 -3.95 -27.18 36.16
CA THR A 91 -3.36 -28.50 36.36
C THR A 91 -2.71 -28.93 35.05
N THR A 92 -1.45 -29.30 35.13
CA THR A 92 -0.63 -29.80 34.03
C THR A 92 -1.46 -30.78 33.19
N PRO A 93 -1.55 -30.63 31.86
CA PRO A 93 -2.09 -31.68 31.01
C PRO A 93 -1.28 -32.94 31.31
N GLY A 94 -1.95 -34.01 31.73
CA GLY A 94 -1.31 -35.30 31.97
C GLY A 94 -0.57 -35.77 30.71
N PRO A 95 0.47 -36.62 30.85
CA PRO A 95 1.30 -37.01 29.71
C PRO A 95 0.45 -37.60 28.59
N ASP A 96 0.53 -36.98 27.40
CA ASP A 96 -0.13 -37.44 26.19
C ASP A 96 0.37 -38.85 25.88
N ARG A 97 -0.57 -39.80 25.94
CA ARG A 97 -0.34 -41.19 25.51
C ARG A 97 -0.52 -41.25 24.00
N ILE A 98 0.58 -41.15 23.29
CA ILE A 98 0.71 -41.60 21.89
C ILE A 98 1.06 -43.10 21.92
#